data_AF-A0A0E9PJ83-F1
#
_entry.id   AF-A0A0E9PJ83-F1
#
_cell.length_a   1.000
_cell.length_b   1.000
_cell.length_c   1.000
_cell.angle_alpha   90.00
_cell.angle_beta   90.00
_cell.angle_gamma   90.00
#
_symmetry.space_group_name_H-M   'P 1'
#
loop_
_entity.id
_entity.type
_entity.pdbx_description
1 polymer ?
#
loop_
_entity_poly.entity_id
_entity_poly.type
_entity_poly.pdbx_seq_one_letter_code
_entity_poly.pdbx_strand_id
1 'polypeptide(L)' 'MSKDIQCWVPQCRHCALAKDVFPKIRAPMTCTNVTAPLELLAMDYTLLERCAGGYENVLV' A
#
# COMPACT_ATOMS: atom_id res chain seq x y z
N MET A 1 7.16 32.14 16.67
CA MET A 1 6.79 32.27 15.26
C MET A 1 7.02 30.99 14.45
N SER A 2 8.26 30.51 14.26
CA SER A 2 8.47 29.29 13.44
C SER A 2 7.79 28.04 13.99
N LYS A 3 7.81 27.85 15.32
CA LYS A 3 7.09 26.76 16.00
C LYS A 3 5.57 26.81 15.81
N ASP A 4 4.98 28.01 15.87
CA ASP A 4 3.53 28.17 15.74
C ASP A 4 3.05 27.76 14.34
N ILE A 5 3.83 28.10 13.32
CA ILE A 5 3.58 27.71 11.93
C ILE A 5 3.71 26.18 11.78
N GLN A 6 4.74 25.57 12.37
CA GLN A 6 4.91 24.11 12.35
C GLN A 6 3.77 23.37 13.06
N CYS A 7 3.17 23.95 14.11
CA CYS A 7 2.00 23.40 14.78
C CYS A 7 0.70 23.58 13.99
N TRP A 8 0.55 24.71 13.29
CA TRP A 8 -0.68 25.05 12.57
C TRP A 8 -0.83 24.34 11.23
N VAL A 9 0.26 24.19 10.47
CA VAL A 9 0.23 23.57 9.13
C VAL A 9 -0.36 22.14 9.13
N PRO A 10 -0.05 21.25 10.09
CA PRO A 10 -0.69 19.94 10.21
C PRO A 10 -2.18 20.00 10.59
N GLN A 11 -2.61 21.04 11.31
CA GLN A 11 -4.01 21.23 11.75
C GLN A 11 -4.88 21.84 10.63
N CYS A 12 -4.25 22.48 9.64
CA CYS A 12 -4.95 23.02 8.49
C CYS A 12 -5.37 21.90 7.52
N ARG A 13 -6.67 21.64 7.42
CA ARG A 13 -7.25 20.60 6.55
C ARG A 13 -6.81 20.73 5.08
N HIS A 14 -6.75 21.94 4.56
CA HIS A 14 -6.37 22.17 3.16
C HIS A 14 -4.89 21.84 2.92
N CYS A 15 -4.01 22.24 3.84
CA CYS A 15 -2.58 21.91 3.75
C CYS A 15 -2.32 20.42 3.99
N ALA A 16 -3.02 19.81 4.93
CA ALA A 16 -2.83 18.40 5.26
C ALA A 16 -3.17 17.48 4.08
N LEU A 17 -4.26 17.78 3.37
CA LEU A 17 -4.68 17.02 2.18
C LEU A 17 -3.79 17.30 0.97
N ALA A 18 -3.37 18.55 0.76
CA ALA A 18 -2.58 18.92 -0.42
C ALA A 18 -1.10 18.52 -0.31
N LYS A 19 -0.53 18.53 0.90
CA LYS A 19 0.91 18.30 1.12
C LYS A 19 1.23 16.92 1.66
N ASP A 20 0.23 16.07 1.87
CA ASP A 20 0.37 14.74 2.47
C ASP A 20 1.31 14.79 3.68
N VAL A 21 0.93 15.59 4.68
CA VAL A 21 1.73 15.83 5.91
C VAL A 21 1.86 14.60 6.81
N PHE A 22 1.28 13.47 6.39
CA PHE A 22 1.40 12.21 7.10
C PHE A 22 2.76 11.56 6.81
N PRO A 23 3.37 10.90 7.81
CA PRO A 23 4.56 10.12 7.56
C PRO A 23 4.26 9.02 6.53
N LYS A 24 5.20 8.76 5.62
CA LYS A 24 5.11 7.63 4.68
C LYS A 24 5.23 6.32 5.45
N ILE A 25 4.13 5.83 5.99
CA ILE A 25 4.07 4.51 6.62
C ILE A 25 4.21 3.48 5.49
N ARG A 26 5.35 2.80 5.46
CA ARG A 26 5.56 1.66 4.57
C ARG A 26 5.31 0.39 5.36
N ALA A 27 4.58 -0.55 4.78
CA ALA A 27 4.53 -1.89 5.33
C ALA A 27 5.95 -2.47 5.37
N PRO A 28 6.35 -3.16 6.45
CA PRO A 28 7.64 -3.83 6.49
C PRO A 28 7.74 -4.87 5.36
N MET A 29 8.79 -4.77 4.55
CA MET A 29 9.10 -5.76 3.50
C MET A 29 9.85 -6.94 4.12
N THR A 30 9.12 -7.76 4.88
CA THR A 30 9.67 -8.97 5.52
C THR A 30 8.98 -10.19 4.96
N CYS A 31 9.74 -11.27 4.73
CA CYS A 31 9.15 -12.56 4.39
C CYS A 31 8.39 -13.12 5.58
N THR A 32 7.24 -13.75 5.33
CA THR A 32 6.55 -14.55 6.34
C THR A 32 7.24 -15.90 6.44
N ASN A 33 7.78 -16.23 7.62
CA ASN A 33 8.35 -17.55 7.87
C ASN A 33 7.22 -18.54 8.16
N VAL A 34 7.24 -19.67 7.47
CA VAL A 34 6.24 -20.74 7.58
C VAL A 34 6.97 -22.01 7.98
N THR A 35 6.41 -22.78 8.93
CA THR A 35 7.05 -23.93 9.57
C THR A 35 6.52 -25.28 9.09
N ALA A 36 5.33 -25.29 8.50
CA ALA A 36 4.69 -26.50 7.98
C ALA A 36 4.12 -26.30 6.55
N PRO A 37 4.00 -27.36 5.75
CA PRO A 37 3.29 -27.30 4.47
C PRO A 37 1.83 -26.86 4.66
N LEU A 38 1.33 -26.03 3.74
CA LEU A 38 -0.05 -25.52 3.72
C LEU A 38 -0.46 -24.64 4.92
N GLU A 39 0.50 -24.13 5.69
CA GLU A 39 0.23 -23.22 6.81
C GLU A 39 -0.14 -21.80 6.35
N LEU A 40 0.34 -21.38 5.17
CA LEU A 40 -0.02 -20.09 4.58
C LEU A 40 -0.15 -20.20 3.06
N LEU A 41 -1.19 -19.55 2.53
CA LEU A 41 -1.46 -19.41 1.10
C LEU A 41 -1.72 -17.94 0.80
N ALA A 42 -0.81 -17.31 0.04
CA ALA A 42 -1.03 -15.99 -0.53
C ALA A 42 -1.52 -16.18 -1.96
N MET A 43 -2.68 -15.59 -2.29
CA MET A 43 -3.21 -15.62 -3.65
C MET A 43 -3.61 -14.21 -4.06
N ASP A 44 -3.39 -13.87 -5.32
CA ASP A 44 -3.87 -12.62 -5.90
C ASP A 44 -4.23 -12.79 -7.37
N TYR A 45 -5.07 -11.90 -7.89
CA TYR A 45 -5.30 -11.82 -9.33
C TYR A 45 -4.33 -10.84 -9.96
N THR A 46 -3.62 -11.31 -10.98
CA THR A 46 -2.85 -10.44 -11.87
C THR A 46 -3.53 -10.33 -13.23
N LEU A 47 -3.28 -9.21 -13.92
CA LEU A 47 -3.77 -8.96 -15.27
C LEU A 47 -2.65 -9.30 -16.27
N LEU A 48 -2.93 -10.22 -17.18
CA LEU A 48 -2.07 -10.57 -18.31
C LEU A 48 -2.73 -10.16 -19.63
N GLU A 49 -1.95 -10.22 -20.71
CA GLU A 49 -2.47 -10.04 -22.06
C GLU A 49 -3.58 -11.06 -22.34
N ARG A 50 -4.59 -10.60 -23.06
CA ARG A 50 -5.78 -11.38 -23.37
C ARG A 50 -5.41 -12.66 -24.11
N CYS A 51 -5.74 -13.79 -23.52
CA CYS A 51 -5.49 -15.08 -24.15
C CYS A 51 -6.47 -15.31 -25.32
N ALA A 52 -6.20 -16.32 -26.15
CA ALA A 52 -7.10 -16.70 -27.26
C ALA A 52 -8.53 -17.04 -26.80
N GLY A 53 -8.70 -17.46 -25.53
CA GLY A 53 -10.00 -17.71 -24.90
C GLY A 53 -10.70 -16.46 -24.34
N GLY A 54 -10.09 -15.27 -24.45
CA GLY A 54 -10.67 -14.00 -24.01
C GLY A 54 -10.45 -13.63 -22.54
N TYR A 55 -9.73 -14.46 -21.78
CA TYR A 55 -9.41 -14.22 -20.36
C TYR A 55 -8.15 -13.38 -20.20
N GLU A 56 -8.14 -12.52 -19.17
CA GLU A 56 -7.05 -11.60 -18.84
C GLU A 56 -6.62 -11.72 -17.37
N ASN A 57 -7.55 -12.08 -16.47
CA ASN A 57 -7.26 -12.26 -15.04
C ASN A 57 -6.70 -13.66 -14.78
N VAL A 58 -5.56 -13.73 -14.10
CA VAL A 58 -4.92 -14.98 -13.68
C VAL A 58 -4.74 -14.95 -12.17
N LEU A 59 -5.22 -16.01 -11.50
CA LEU A 59 -5.00 -16.24 -10.08
C LEU A 59 -3.60 -16.83 -9.88
N VAL A 60 -2.76 -16.13 -9.12
CA VAL A 60 -1.38 -16.51 -8.78
C VAL A 60 -1.31 -16.85 -7.30
#